data_AF-A0A932M6L6-F1
#
_entry.id   AF-A0A932M6L6-F1
#
_cell.length_a   1.000
_cell.length_b   1.000
_cell.length_c   1.000
_cell.angle_alpha   90.00
_cell.angle_beta   90.00
_cell.angle_gamma   90.00
#
_symmetry.space_group_name_H-M   'P 1'
#
loop_
_entity.id
_entity.type
_entity.pdbx_description
1 polymer ?
#
loop_
_entity_poly.entity_id
_entity_poly.type
_entity_poly.pdbx_seq_one_letter_code
_entity_poly.pdbx_strand_id
1 'polypeptide(L)'
;MYFGPPPRIIETEVFAAVPDKLRAGKKASPFLEGLSFDLAGNLYCVDIRLGRVYRVSPRGEWDVVVECDGEPNGLKIHRDGRIFIADHRNGILLLDADKGKVTPFIEGPSKQRFKGVNDLIFAKNGDLYFTDQGQPGLHDPSGCVYRYTAAGRLECLMNDIPDPNGLVFNVR
;
A
#
# COMPACT_ATOMS: atom_id res chain seq x y z
N MET A 1 -15.12 15.06 -31.87
CA MET A 1 -15.25 13.68 -32.37
C MET A 1 -13.85 13.06 -32.27
N TYR A 2 -13.68 12.00 -31.48
CA TYR A 2 -12.38 11.33 -31.33
C TYR A 2 -12.15 10.43 -32.54
N PHE A 3 -11.07 10.67 -33.30
CA PHE A 3 -10.73 9.95 -34.54
C PHE A 3 -9.58 8.93 -34.34
N GLY A 4 -9.32 8.54 -33.09
CA GLY A 4 -8.33 7.49 -32.80
C GLY A 4 -8.82 6.10 -33.24
N PRO A 5 -7.90 5.12 -33.32
CA PRO A 5 -8.27 3.74 -33.54
C PRO A 5 -9.26 3.28 -32.44
N PRO A 6 -10.14 2.31 -32.73
CA PRO A 6 -11.00 1.73 -31.71
C PRO A 6 -10.14 1.19 -30.56
N PRO A 7 -10.60 1.33 -29.30
CA PRO A 7 -9.85 0.84 -28.16
C PRO A 7 -9.61 -0.67 -28.31
N ARG A 8 -8.39 -1.10 -28.02
CA ARG A 8 -8.07 -2.52 -27.95
C ARG A 8 -8.77 -3.13 -26.72
N ILE A 9 -9.60 -4.13 -26.94
CA ILE A 9 -10.15 -4.95 -25.85
C ILE A 9 -9.02 -5.84 -25.33
N ILE A 10 -8.81 -5.82 -24.01
CA ILE A 10 -7.92 -6.74 -23.31
C ILE A 10 -8.84 -7.67 -22.51
N GLU A 11 -8.90 -8.95 -22.90
CA GLU A 11 -9.63 -9.96 -22.14
C GLU A 11 -8.91 -10.20 -20.80
N THR A 12 -9.69 -10.35 -19.74
CA THR A 12 -9.18 -10.60 -18.39
C THR A 12 -9.43 -12.05 -18.00
N GLU A 13 -8.48 -12.62 -17.27
CA GLU A 13 -8.61 -13.92 -16.64
C GLU A 13 -8.44 -13.79 -15.12
N VAL A 14 -9.01 -14.75 -14.37
CA VAL A 14 -8.84 -14.79 -12.93
C VAL A 14 -7.44 -15.32 -12.63
N PHE A 15 -6.54 -14.42 -12.21
CA PHE A 15 -5.21 -14.81 -11.73
C PHE A 15 -5.28 -15.62 -10.43
N ALA A 16 -6.04 -15.12 -9.44
CA ALA A 16 -6.23 -15.77 -8.16
C ALA A 16 -7.53 -15.31 -7.49
N ALA A 17 -8.11 -16.15 -6.65
CA ALA A 17 -9.27 -15.82 -5.82
C ALA A 17 -8.96 -16.11 -4.35
N VAL A 18 -9.38 -15.21 -3.46
CA VAL A 18 -9.20 -15.39 -2.01
C VAL A 18 -9.86 -16.72 -1.58
N PRO A 19 -9.09 -17.69 -1.05
CA PRO A 19 -9.62 -18.95 -0.57
C PRO A 19 -10.62 -18.76 0.57
N ASP A 20 -11.66 -19.59 0.64
CA ASP A 20 -12.69 -19.46 1.69
C ASP A 20 -12.13 -19.56 3.11
N LYS A 21 -11.05 -20.34 3.31
CA LYS A 21 -10.34 -20.44 4.59
C LYS A 21 -9.74 -19.11 5.08
N LEU A 22 -9.47 -18.17 4.16
CA LEU A 22 -8.93 -16.83 4.49
C LEU A 22 -10.03 -15.80 4.71
N ARG A 23 -11.29 -16.17 4.47
CA ARG A 23 -12.45 -15.31 4.74
C ARG A 23 -12.90 -15.50 6.18
N ALA A 24 -13.15 -14.42 6.92
CA ALA A 24 -13.57 -14.48 8.32
C ALA A 24 -15.07 -14.86 8.51
N GLY A 25 -15.56 -15.84 7.75
CA GLY A 25 -16.97 -16.25 7.76
C GLY A 25 -17.93 -15.08 7.52
N LYS A 26 -19.08 -15.06 8.20
CA LYS A 26 -20.09 -13.98 8.10
C LYS A 26 -19.63 -12.60 8.64
N LYS A 27 -18.43 -12.49 9.24
CA LYS A 27 -18.02 -11.27 9.98
C LYS A 27 -17.34 -10.19 9.15
N ALA A 28 -16.76 -10.49 7.99
CA ALA A 28 -16.44 -9.56 6.91
C ALA A 28 -15.57 -10.26 5.85
N SER A 29 -15.81 -9.99 4.57
CA SER A 29 -14.86 -10.35 3.51
C SER A 29 -13.55 -9.57 3.68
N PRO A 30 -12.38 -10.09 3.28
CA PRO A 30 -11.14 -9.32 3.20
C PRO A 30 -11.31 -7.99 2.45
N PHE A 31 -10.60 -6.95 2.88
CA PHE A 31 -10.46 -5.71 2.09
C PHE A 31 -9.07 -5.67 1.49
N LEU A 32 -8.95 -6.21 0.28
CA LEU A 32 -7.67 -6.28 -0.41
C LEU A 32 -7.27 -4.93 -1.00
N GLU A 33 -6.07 -4.47 -0.67
CA GLU A 33 -5.44 -3.28 -1.21
C GLU A 33 -3.92 -3.51 -1.43
N GLY A 34 -3.22 -2.50 -1.94
CA GLY A 34 -1.75 -2.47 -1.89
C GLY A 34 -1.04 -3.53 -2.73
N LEU A 35 -1.57 -3.88 -3.91
CA LEU A 35 -1.00 -4.91 -4.79
C LEU A 35 0.44 -4.55 -5.23
N SER A 36 1.40 -5.45 -5.04
CA SER A 36 2.79 -5.29 -5.49
C SER A 36 3.45 -6.63 -5.79
N PHE A 37 4.11 -6.75 -6.95
CA PHE A 37 4.85 -7.96 -7.32
C PHE A 37 6.31 -7.88 -6.89
N ASP A 38 6.85 -9.00 -6.41
CA ASP A 38 8.30 -9.17 -6.24
C ASP A 38 8.98 -9.60 -7.55
N LEU A 39 10.31 -9.74 -7.53
CA LEU A 39 11.09 -10.18 -8.70
C LEU A 39 10.92 -11.66 -9.06
N ALA A 40 10.38 -12.48 -8.15
CA ALA A 40 10.05 -13.87 -8.39
C ALA A 40 8.64 -14.05 -8.97
N GLY A 41 7.88 -12.97 -9.12
CA GLY A 41 6.50 -12.97 -9.63
C GLY A 41 5.45 -13.28 -8.56
N ASN A 42 5.81 -13.30 -7.28
CA ASN A 42 4.82 -13.40 -6.22
C ASN A 42 4.11 -12.05 -6.07
N LEU A 43 2.78 -12.09 -5.99
CA LEU A 43 1.95 -10.93 -5.69
C LEU A 43 1.80 -10.79 -4.17
N TYR A 44 2.15 -9.64 -3.63
CA TYR A 44 1.84 -9.25 -2.27
C TYR A 44 0.64 -8.32 -2.27
N CYS A 45 -0.21 -8.46 -1.26
CA CYS A 45 -1.31 -7.55 -0.99
C CYS A 45 -1.64 -7.55 0.50
N VAL A 46 -2.41 -6.55 0.93
CA VAL A 46 -2.79 -6.41 2.33
C VAL A 46 -4.29 -6.59 2.50
N ASP A 47 -4.71 -6.91 3.71
CA ASP A 47 -6.10 -6.93 4.16
C ASP A 47 -6.28 -5.90 5.25
N ILE A 48 -6.89 -4.77 4.93
CA ILE A 48 -7.09 -3.68 5.90
C ILE A 48 -7.94 -4.17 7.07
N ARG A 49 -9.00 -4.96 6.79
CA ARG A 49 -9.98 -5.34 7.80
C ARG A 49 -9.49 -6.42 8.75
N LEU A 50 -8.70 -7.36 8.25
CA LEU A 50 -8.17 -8.45 9.07
C LEU A 50 -6.73 -8.21 9.55
N GLY A 51 -6.12 -7.08 9.17
CA GLY A 51 -4.76 -6.75 9.57
C GLY A 51 -3.76 -7.76 9.03
N ARG A 52 -3.83 -8.14 7.75
CA ARG A 52 -2.97 -9.21 7.20
C ARG A 52 -2.17 -8.74 6.00
N VAL A 53 -1.01 -9.38 5.79
CA VAL A 53 -0.31 -9.35 4.51
C VAL A 53 -0.37 -10.74 3.91
N TYR A 54 -0.83 -10.82 2.66
CA TYR A 54 -0.84 -12.05 1.89
C TYR A 54 0.30 -12.06 0.87
N ARG A 55 0.76 -13.27 0.54
CA ARG A 55 1.59 -13.54 -0.62
C ARG A 55 0.85 -14.55 -1.49
N VAL A 56 0.78 -14.28 -2.79
CA VAL A 56 0.16 -15.13 -3.79
C VAL A 56 1.24 -15.54 -4.79
N SER A 57 1.50 -16.84 -4.92
CA SER A 57 2.51 -17.35 -5.85
C SER A 57 2.12 -17.09 -7.31
N PRO A 58 3.04 -17.18 -8.29
CA PRO A 58 2.71 -17.15 -9.72
C PRO A 58 1.68 -18.21 -10.15
N ARG A 59 1.43 -19.22 -9.32
CA ARG A 59 0.43 -20.28 -9.53
C ARG A 59 -0.92 -19.96 -8.88
N GLY A 60 -1.08 -18.78 -8.26
CA GLY A 60 -2.31 -18.36 -7.58
C GLY A 60 -2.48 -18.93 -6.17
N GLU A 61 -1.43 -19.48 -5.56
CA GLU A 61 -1.49 -20.07 -4.21
C GLU A 61 -1.29 -19.00 -3.13
N TRP A 62 -2.18 -18.96 -2.13
CA TRP A 62 -2.18 -17.92 -1.08
C TRP A 62 -1.53 -18.37 0.23
N ASP A 63 -0.65 -17.54 0.75
CA ASP A 63 -0.06 -17.60 2.10
C ASP A 63 -0.42 -16.35 2.91
N VAL A 64 -0.60 -16.51 4.22
CA VAL A 64 -0.56 -15.39 5.18
C VAL A 64 0.90 -15.20 5.59
N VAL A 65 1.50 -14.06 5.24
CA VAL A 65 2.89 -13.75 5.57
C VAL A 65 3.00 -13.27 7.01
N VAL A 66 2.09 -12.40 7.43
CA VAL A 66 2.04 -11.83 8.78
C VAL A 66 0.63 -11.33 9.10
N GLU A 67 0.28 -11.39 10.38
CA GLU A 67 -0.84 -10.63 10.95
C GLU A 67 -0.26 -9.42 11.70
N CYS A 68 -0.71 -8.23 11.32
CA CYS A 68 -0.30 -6.94 11.85
C CYS A 68 -1.27 -6.48 12.95
N ASP A 69 -0.74 -5.90 14.03
CA ASP A 69 -1.54 -5.11 14.98
C ASP A 69 -1.75 -3.69 14.42
N GLY A 70 -2.48 -3.60 13.32
CA GLY A 70 -2.65 -2.37 12.54
C GLY A 70 -3.65 -2.54 11.39
N GLU A 71 -3.67 -1.55 10.53
CA GLU A 71 -4.59 -1.45 9.38
C GLU A 71 -3.74 -1.28 8.11
N PRO A 72 -3.08 -2.34 7.62
CA PRO A 72 -2.21 -2.27 6.46
C PRO A 72 -3.06 -1.98 5.22
N ASN A 73 -2.69 -0.95 4.45
CA ASN A 73 -3.50 -0.39 3.38
C ASN A 73 -2.73 -0.37 2.04
N GLY A 74 -1.63 0.37 1.97
CA GLY A 74 -0.73 0.35 0.83
C GLY A 74 0.43 -0.63 1.08
N LEU A 75 0.93 -1.25 0.02
CA LEU A 75 2.18 -2.01 0.04
C LEU A 75 2.94 -1.78 -1.27
N LYS A 76 4.26 -1.57 -1.16
CA LYS A 76 5.18 -1.53 -2.31
C LYS A 76 6.49 -2.22 -1.97
N ILE A 77 7.00 -2.95 -2.96
CA ILE A 77 8.32 -3.57 -2.90
C ILE A 77 9.31 -2.62 -3.56
N HIS A 78 10.32 -2.19 -2.80
CA HIS A 78 11.40 -1.36 -3.32
C HIS A 78 12.34 -2.20 -4.19
N ARG A 79 13.11 -1.55 -5.08
CA ARG A 79 14.01 -2.24 -6.02
C ARG A 79 15.10 -3.09 -5.35
N ASP A 80 15.38 -2.81 -4.08
CA ASP A 80 16.35 -3.57 -3.28
C ASP A 80 15.73 -4.80 -2.58
N GLY A 81 14.44 -5.08 -2.85
CA GLY A 81 13.71 -6.22 -2.30
C GLY A 81 13.04 -5.96 -0.95
N ARG A 82 13.26 -4.80 -0.31
CA ARG A 82 12.55 -4.46 0.92
C ARG A 82 11.08 -4.20 0.65
N ILE A 83 10.23 -4.70 1.53
CA ILE A 83 8.77 -4.54 1.43
C ILE A 83 8.33 -3.48 2.44
N PHE A 84 7.65 -2.45 1.93
CA PHE A 84 7.15 -1.34 2.73
C PHE A 84 5.62 -1.37 2.74
N ILE A 85 5.05 -1.11 3.90
CA ILE A 85 3.61 -1.09 4.13
C ILE A 85 3.23 0.32 4.61
N ALA A 86 2.25 0.92 3.98
CA ALA A 86 1.48 2.03 4.52
C ALA A 86 0.41 1.44 5.44
N ASP A 87 0.60 1.60 6.74
CA ASP A 87 -0.35 1.18 7.75
C ASP A 87 -1.10 2.41 8.27
N HIS A 88 -2.42 2.37 8.17
CA HIS A 88 -3.30 3.50 8.51
C HIS A 88 -3.13 3.92 9.97
N ARG A 89 -2.84 2.98 10.89
CA ARG A 89 -2.63 3.27 12.31
C ARG A 89 -1.17 3.55 12.65
N ASN A 90 -0.24 2.82 12.04
CA ASN A 90 1.13 2.73 12.53
C ASN A 90 2.16 3.53 11.72
N GLY A 91 1.79 4.06 10.56
CA GLY A 91 2.69 4.80 9.67
C GLY A 91 3.31 3.91 8.59
N ILE A 92 4.55 4.19 8.20
CA ILE A 92 5.28 3.31 7.27
C ILE A 92 5.96 2.21 8.08
N LEU A 93 5.73 0.96 7.69
CA LEU A 93 6.33 -0.25 8.27
C LEU A 93 7.24 -0.94 7.24
N LEU A 94 8.21 -1.69 7.74
CA LEU A 94 9.01 -2.66 6.98
C LEU A 94 8.51 -4.06 7.28
N LEU A 95 8.34 -4.88 6.25
CA LEU A 95 8.04 -6.31 6.35
C LEU A 95 9.29 -7.15 6.06
N ASP A 96 9.67 -7.97 7.04
CA ASP A 96 10.53 -9.12 6.86
C ASP A 96 9.64 -10.34 6.56
N ALA A 97 9.46 -10.63 5.27
CA ALA A 97 8.56 -11.68 4.81
C ALA A 97 9.06 -13.09 5.16
N ASP A 98 10.37 -13.28 5.30
CA ASP A 98 10.96 -14.58 5.66
C ASP A 98 10.72 -14.91 7.13
N LYS A 99 10.70 -13.89 7.99
CA LYS A 99 10.43 -14.04 9.42
C LYS A 99 8.98 -13.78 9.82
N GLY A 100 8.13 -13.35 8.88
CA GLY A 100 6.75 -12.97 9.16
C GLY A 100 6.65 -11.84 10.19
N LYS A 101 7.49 -10.81 10.08
CA LYS A 101 7.60 -9.73 11.08
C LYS A 101 7.50 -8.36 10.44
N VAL A 102 6.72 -7.46 11.07
CA VAL A 102 6.71 -6.04 10.75
C VAL A 102 7.46 -5.22 11.80
N THR A 103 8.12 -4.14 11.36
CA THR A 103 8.79 -3.18 12.24
C THR A 103 8.49 -1.75 11.79
N PRO A 104 8.32 -0.78 12.72
CA PRO A 104 8.17 0.62 12.36
C PRO A 104 9.35 1.13 11.53
N PHE A 105 9.06 1.95 10.52
CA PHE A 105 10.05 2.64 9.69
C PHE A 105 9.92 4.16 9.78
N ILE A 106 8.71 4.70 9.57
CA ILE A 106 8.41 6.13 9.73
C ILE A 106 7.07 6.25 10.46
N GLU A 107 7.09 6.78 11.68
CA GLU A 107 5.89 6.87 12.53
C GLU A 107 5.13 8.19 12.43
N GLY A 108 5.81 9.25 11.96
CA GLY A 108 5.23 10.57 11.84
C GLY A 108 6.28 11.68 11.74
N PRO A 109 5.85 12.92 11.46
CA PRO A 109 6.69 14.10 11.62
C PRO A 109 7.04 14.36 13.09
N SER A 110 8.07 15.15 13.35
CA SER A 110 8.59 15.36 14.72
C SER A 110 7.50 15.67 15.75
N LYS A 111 7.41 14.85 16.80
CA LYS A 111 6.47 14.94 17.93
C LYS A 111 4.99 14.71 17.58
N GLN A 112 4.67 14.21 16.39
CA GLN A 112 3.31 13.91 15.95
C GLN A 112 3.28 12.54 15.26
N ARG A 113 2.12 11.88 15.27
CA ARG A 113 1.90 10.69 14.44
C ARG A 113 1.17 11.09 13.16
N PHE A 114 1.28 10.26 12.13
CA PHE A 114 0.37 10.37 10.98
C PHE A 114 -1.08 10.15 11.43
N LYS A 115 -2.02 10.67 10.65
CA LYS A 115 -3.46 10.62 10.94
C LYS A 115 -4.15 9.41 10.31
N GLY A 116 -3.58 8.88 9.24
CA GLY A 116 -4.10 7.75 8.48
C GLY A 116 -3.29 7.50 7.22
N VAL A 117 -2.17 6.77 7.28
CA VAL A 117 -1.37 6.53 6.07
C VAL A 117 -2.10 5.56 5.12
N ASN A 118 -2.19 5.90 3.84
CA ASN A 118 -3.00 5.14 2.87
C ASN A 118 -2.15 4.43 1.81
N ASP A 119 -1.56 5.14 0.84
CA ASP A 119 -0.78 4.53 -0.24
C ASP A 119 0.64 5.11 -0.29
N LEU A 120 1.52 4.37 -0.97
CA LEU A 120 2.92 4.71 -1.15
C LEU A 120 3.42 4.34 -2.55
N ILE A 121 4.45 5.06 -3.01
CA ILE A 121 5.15 4.78 -4.25
C ILE A 121 6.62 5.22 -4.16
N PHE A 122 7.51 4.48 -4.82
CA PHE A 122 8.92 4.83 -4.92
C PHE A 122 9.25 5.53 -6.24
N ALA A 123 10.02 6.60 -6.15
CA ALA A 123 10.63 7.26 -7.30
C ALA A 123 11.92 6.53 -7.76
N LYS A 124 12.34 6.77 -9.01
CA LYS A 124 13.58 6.20 -9.59
C LYS A 124 14.85 6.59 -8.86
N ASN A 125 14.86 7.68 -8.10
CA ASN A 125 16.00 8.07 -7.25
C ASN A 125 16.00 7.39 -5.87
N GLY A 126 14.98 6.60 -5.53
CA GLY A 126 14.87 5.87 -4.27
C GLY A 126 14.03 6.59 -3.20
N ASP A 127 13.53 7.79 -3.50
CA ASP A 127 12.63 8.48 -2.59
C ASP A 127 11.28 7.77 -2.49
N LEU A 128 10.74 7.73 -1.27
CA LEU A 128 9.43 7.21 -0.96
C LEU A 128 8.43 8.37 -0.89
N TYR A 129 7.33 8.28 -1.63
CA TYR A 129 6.22 9.21 -1.56
C TYR A 129 5.02 8.46 -0.99
N PHE A 130 4.26 9.10 -0.10
CA PHE A 130 3.10 8.46 0.51
C PHE A 130 2.05 9.48 0.93
N THR A 131 0.83 9.02 1.09
CA THR A 131 -0.31 9.82 1.55
C THR A 131 -0.57 9.57 3.03
N ASP A 132 -0.72 10.66 3.78
CA ASP A 132 -1.41 10.68 5.06
C ASP A 132 -2.82 11.20 4.79
N GLN A 133 -3.78 10.28 4.65
CA GLN A 133 -5.15 10.54 4.21
C GLN A 133 -5.91 11.48 5.16
N GLY A 134 -5.55 11.52 6.43
CA GLY A 134 -6.32 12.24 7.44
C GLY A 134 -7.61 11.51 7.81
N GLN A 135 -8.60 12.24 8.32
CA GLN A 135 -9.95 11.69 8.50
C GLN A 135 -10.72 11.77 7.17
N PRO A 136 -11.49 10.74 6.80
CA PRO A 136 -12.20 10.73 5.53
C PRO A 136 -13.29 11.81 5.48
N GLY A 137 -13.30 12.59 4.39
CA GLY A 137 -14.39 13.50 4.03
C GLY A 137 -13.99 14.97 3.87
N LEU A 138 -14.79 15.70 3.09
CA LEU A 138 -14.54 17.11 2.71
C LEU A 138 -14.51 18.11 3.90
N HIS A 139 -14.96 17.70 5.08
CA HIS A 139 -15.07 18.55 6.26
C HIS A 139 -13.76 18.64 7.07
N ASP A 140 -12.81 17.73 6.84
CA ASP A 140 -11.47 17.75 7.43
C ASP A 140 -10.43 17.60 6.31
N PRO A 141 -9.99 18.70 5.67
CA PRO A 141 -9.01 18.63 4.60
C PRO A 141 -7.59 18.38 5.11
N SER A 142 -7.38 17.89 6.34
CA SER A 142 -6.06 17.89 6.97
C SER A 142 -5.10 16.79 6.51
N GLY A 143 -5.40 16.15 5.37
CA GLY A 143 -4.55 15.18 4.70
C GLY A 143 -3.32 15.81 4.06
N CYS A 144 -2.27 15.01 3.92
CA CYS A 144 -0.95 15.44 3.45
C CYS A 144 -0.35 14.45 2.45
N VAL A 145 0.51 14.96 1.57
CA VAL A 145 1.43 14.16 0.76
C VAL A 145 2.83 14.37 1.26
N TYR A 146 3.50 13.28 1.64
CA TYR A 146 4.86 13.30 2.15
C TYR A 146 5.84 12.71 1.14
N ARG A 147 7.09 13.15 1.26
CA ARG A 147 8.27 12.51 0.66
C ARG A 147 9.26 12.20 1.74
N TYR A 148 9.67 10.94 1.81
CA TYR A 148 10.83 10.51 2.56
C TYR A 148 11.99 10.27 1.59
N THR A 149 12.97 11.16 1.65
CA THR A 149 14.13 11.12 0.75
C THR A 149 15.00 9.89 1.02
N ALA A 150 15.72 9.41 0.01
CA ALA A 150 16.69 8.34 0.17
C ALA A 150 17.80 8.67 1.20
N ALA A 151 18.02 9.95 1.50
CA ALA A 151 18.93 10.43 2.53
C ALA A 151 18.32 10.45 3.96
N GLY A 152 17.07 10.00 4.13
CA GLY A 152 16.43 9.86 5.44
C GLY A 152 15.67 11.09 5.95
N ARG A 153 15.41 12.08 5.07
CA ARG A 153 14.65 13.29 5.43
C ARG A 153 13.18 13.15 5.05
N LEU A 154 12.29 13.39 6.00
CA LEU A 154 10.84 13.49 5.80
C LEU A 154 10.43 14.93 5.46
N GLU A 155 9.69 15.10 4.38
CA GLU A 155 9.22 16.38 3.84
C GLU A 155 7.72 16.33 3.61
N CYS A 156 6.96 17.30 4.12
CA CYS A 156 5.57 17.50 3.72
C CYS A 156 5.57 18.31 2.42
N LEU A 157 5.12 17.70 1.32
CA LEU A 157 5.10 18.34 0.00
C LEU A 157 3.82 19.13 -0.23
N MET A 158 2.70 18.59 0.25
CA MET A 158 1.39 19.21 0.17
C MET A 158 0.62 18.87 1.45
N ASN A 159 -0.17 19.84 1.92
CA ASN A 159 -1.08 19.73 3.04
C ASN A 159 -2.43 20.33 2.64
N ASP A 160 -3.40 20.26 3.54
CA ASP A 160 -4.78 20.74 3.31
C ASP A 160 -5.45 20.05 2.10
N ILE A 161 -5.10 18.77 1.87
CA ILE A 161 -5.72 17.93 0.84
C ILE A 161 -6.85 17.10 1.46
N PRO A 162 -8.08 17.21 0.94
CA PRO A 162 -9.15 16.29 1.32
C PRO A 162 -8.84 14.87 0.82
N ASP A 163 -8.71 13.92 1.76
CA ASP A 163 -8.72 12.48 1.50
C ASP A 163 -7.69 11.98 0.44
N PRO A 164 -6.40 12.38 0.49
CA PRO A 164 -5.41 11.93 -0.47
C PRO A 164 -5.19 10.40 -0.34
N ASN A 165 -5.20 9.71 -1.48
CA ASN A 165 -5.18 8.25 -1.54
C ASN A 165 -4.05 7.77 -2.49
N GLY A 166 -4.38 7.14 -3.61
CA GLY A 166 -3.39 6.60 -4.55
C GLY A 166 -2.46 7.65 -5.17
N LEU A 167 -1.19 7.28 -5.33
CA LEU A 167 -0.16 8.10 -5.96
C LEU A 167 0.45 7.38 -7.15
N VAL A 168 0.61 8.10 -8.27
CA VAL A 168 1.33 7.58 -9.43
C VAL A 168 2.19 8.68 -10.05
N PHE A 169 3.42 8.33 -10.45
CA PHE A 169 4.25 9.24 -11.22
C PHE A 169 3.81 9.29 -12.68
N ASN A 170 3.90 10.47 -13.27
CA ASN A 170 3.85 10.58 -14.71
C ASN A 170 5.06 9.84 -15.33
N VAL A 171 4.82 9.07 -16.38
CA VAL A 171 5.83 8.29 -17.10
C VAL A 171 6.47 9.05 -18.27
N ARG A 172 6.11 10.34 -18.43
CA ARG A 172 6.63 11.22 -19.49
C ARG A 172 8.04 11.72 -19.22
#